data_AF-A0A0L1M2T0-F1
#
_entry.id   AF-A0A0L1M2T0-F1
#
_cell.length_a   1.000
_cell.length_b   1.000
_cell.length_c   1.000
_cell.angle_alpha   90.00
_cell.angle_beta   90.00
_cell.angle_gamma   90.00
#
_symmetry.space_group_name_H-M   'P 1'
#
loop_
_entity.id
_entity.type
_entity.pdbx_description
1 polymer ?
#
loop_
_entity_poly.entity_id
_entity_poly.type
_entity_poly.pdbx_seq_one_letter_code
_entity_poly.pdbx_strand_id
1 'polypeptide(L)'
;MAGTLTHRITRLCGGELATFRSQLAALAREDMYSGGLESAVTALQRRPALLTEGSSVTIVGFGTKPAAGPPVLTLSVSLLLDYQRWPLDVFWDEAHAWADAVAAPALVVAGISARHEDENGMVFHYRLKDASSAVPKLVRSSGT
;
A
#
# COMPACT_ATOMS: atom_id res chain seq x y z
N MET A 1 -16.67 -4.15 -6.81
CA MET A 1 -15.77 -5.14 -7.47
C MET A 1 -14.43 -5.29 -6.73
N ALA A 2 -13.86 -4.22 -6.18
CA ALA A 2 -12.60 -4.24 -5.42
C ALA A 2 -12.52 -5.37 -4.36
N GLY A 3 -13.54 -5.55 -3.51
CA GLY A 3 -13.52 -6.59 -2.47
C GLY A 3 -13.34 -8.03 -3.00
N THR A 4 -13.89 -8.34 -4.17
CA THR A 4 -13.70 -9.66 -4.82
C THR A 4 -12.27 -9.82 -5.33
N LEU A 5 -11.67 -8.75 -5.86
CA LEU A 5 -10.30 -8.75 -6.37
C LEU A 5 -9.28 -8.81 -5.22
N THR A 6 -9.46 -8.02 -4.16
CA THR A 6 -8.65 -8.05 -2.94
C THR A 6 -8.64 -9.44 -2.31
N HIS A 7 -9.80 -10.11 -2.26
CA HIS A 7 -9.90 -11.48 -1.77
C HIS A 7 -9.12 -12.46 -2.66
N ARG A 8 -9.23 -12.32 -4.00
CA ARG A 8 -8.47 -13.15 -4.95
C ARG A 8 -6.96 -12.95 -4.81
N ILE A 9 -6.50 -11.70 -4.71
CA ILE A 9 -5.09 -11.36 -4.46
C ILE A 9 -4.61 -12.01 -3.17
N THR A 10 -5.37 -11.86 -2.08
CA THR A 10 -5.03 -12.45 -0.78
C THR A 10 -4.94 -13.97 -0.86
N ARG A 11 -5.84 -14.61 -1.60
CA ARG A 11 -5.82 -16.08 -1.77
C ARG A 11 -4.62 -16.56 -2.57
N LEU A 12 -4.22 -15.83 -3.61
CA LEU A 12 -3.11 -16.22 -4.50
C LEU A 12 -1.73 -15.89 -3.92
N CYS A 13 -1.62 -14.77 -3.18
CA CYS A 13 -0.35 -14.21 -2.71
C CYS A 13 -0.23 -14.15 -1.18
N GLY A 14 -1.10 -14.84 -0.44
CA GLY A 14 -1.25 -14.66 1.01
C GLY A 14 0.04 -14.79 1.82
N GLY A 15 0.90 -15.77 1.52
CA GLY A 15 2.17 -15.96 2.22
C GLY A 15 3.17 -14.83 1.97
N GLU A 16 3.29 -14.37 0.73
CA GLU A 16 4.20 -13.29 0.34
C GLU A 16 3.70 -11.94 0.85
N LEU A 17 2.38 -11.72 0.83
CA LEU A 17 1.76 -10.57 1.45
C LEU A 17 2.00 -10.55 2.95
N ALA A 18 1.95 -11.70 3.64
CA ALA A 18 2.26 -11.76 5.06
C ALA A 18 3.73 -11.36 5.34
N THR A 19 4.67 -11.90 4.58
CA THR A 19 6.10 -11.53 4.69
C THR A 19 6.32 -10.04 4.41
N PHE A 20 5.73 -9.52 3.33
CA PHE A 20 5.86 -8.12 2.96
C PHE A 20 5.22 -7.19 4.01
N ARG A 21 4.09 -7.57 4.61
CA ARG A 21 3.48 -6.85 5.73
C ARG A 21 4.38 -6.82 6.96
N SER A 22 5.05 -7.92 7.31
CA SER A 22 6.02 -7.93 8.40
C SER A 22 7.18 -6.98 8.15
N GLN A 23 7.67 -6.92 6.90
CA GLN A 23 8.70 -5.96 6.50
C GLN A 23 8.19 -4.51 6.56
N LEU A 24 6.98 -4.24 6.05
CA LEU A 24 6.33 -2.93 6.16
C LEU A 24 6.14 -2.49 7.62
N ALA A 25 5.72 -3.39 8.50
CA ALA A 25 5.58 -3.10 9.91
C ALA A 25 6.93 -2.76 10.56
N ALA A 26 8.03 -3.38 10.12
CA ALA A 26 9.37 -3.02 10.57
C ALA A 26 9.75 -1.58 10.18
N LEU A 27 9.35 -1.13 8.98
CA LEU A 27 9.53 0.26 8.54
C LEU A 27 8.74 1.28 9.38
N ALA A 28 7.70 0.83 10.11
CA ALA A 28 6.91 1.70 10.97
C ALA A 28 7.59 1.99 12.32
N ARG A 29 8.62 1.22 12.69
CA ARG A 29 9.23 1.28 14.01
C ARG A 29 10.24 2.41 14.10
N GLU A 30 10.23 3.15 15.21
CA GLU A 30 11.16 4.28 15.42
C GLU A 30 12.62 3.84 15.52
N ASP A 31 12.90 2.67 16.08
CA ASP A 31 14.25 2.14 16.26
C ASP A 31 14.95 1.82 14.93
N MET A 32 14.18 1.53 13.87
CA MET A 32 14.69 1.38 12.50
C MET A 32 15.48 2.62 12.03
N TYR A 33 15.13 3.80 12.56
CA TYR A 33 15.73 5.08 12.19
C TYR A 33 16.77 5.59 13.19
N SER A 34 17.06 4.78 14.22
CA SER A 34 18.14 5.08 15.15
C SER A 34 19.48 5.14 14.39
N GLY A 35 20.32 6.13 14.72
CA GLY A 35 21.59 6.35 14.02
C GLY A 35 21.53 7.27 12.78
N GLY A 36 20.41 7.96 12.55
CA GLY A 36 20.32 9.00 11.52
C GLY A 36 19.86 8.51 10.15
N LEU A 37 19.29 7.31 10.07
CA LEU A 37 18.61 6.86 8.86
C LEU A 37 17.33 7.68 8.67
N GLU A 38 17.13 8.26 7.49
CA GLU A 38 15.97 9.12 7.19
C GLU A 38 14.85 8.38 6.46
N SER A 39 15.20 7.30 5.73
CA SER A 39 14.24 6.53 4.95
C SER A 39 14.68 5.07 4.79
N ALA A 40 13.71 4.19 4.60
CA ALA A 40 13.92 2.77 4.32
C ALA A 40 12.83 2.26 3.38
N VAL A 41 13.15 1.21 2.63
CA VAL A 41 12.28 0.68 1.58
C VAL A 41 12.24 -0.85 1.61
N THR A 42 11.09 -1.43 1.30
CA THR A 42 10.93 -2.84 0.94
C THR A 42 10.10 -2.98 -0.32
N ALA A 43 10.21 -4.10 -1.04
CA ALA A 43 9.43 -4.35 -2.23
C ALA A 43 8.87 -5.78 -2.24
N LEU A 44 7.65 -5.91 -2.75
CA LEU A 44 7.08 -7.20 -3.11
C LEU A 44 7.62 -7.60 -4.49
N GLN A 45 7.94 -8.89 -4.64
CA GLN A 45 8.32 -9.43 -5.95
C GLN A 45 7.22 -9.15 -6.97
N ARG A 46 7.62 -8.71 -8.17
CA ARG A 46 6.71 -8.41 -9.29
C ARG A 46 5.73 -9.56 -9.54
N ARG A 47 4.47 -9.20 -9.77
CA ARG A 47 3.36 -10.14 -10.05
C ARG A 47 2.71 -9.83 -11.38
N PRO A 48 2.07 -10.81 -12.03
CA PRO A 48 1.15 -10.51 -13.11
C PRO A 48 -0.04 -9.72 -12.56
N ALA A 49 -0.51 -8.77 -13.36
CA ALA A 49 -1.78 -8.13 -13.10
C ALA A 49 -2.94 -9.12 -13.32
N LEU A 50 -4.03 -8.96 -12.58
CA LEU A 50 -5.19 -9.84 -12.54
C LEU A 50 -6.38 -9.31 -13.35
N LEU A 51 -6.48 -7.98 -13.56
CA LEU A 51 -7.49 -7.39 -14.44
C LEU A 51 -6.91 -7.00 -15.79
N THR A 52 -5.65 -6.57 -15.80
CA THR A 52 -4.99 -6.05 -17.00
C THR A 52 -4.06 -7.10 -17.59
N GLU A 53 -4.59 -7.93 -18.50
CA GLU A 53 -3.82 -9.00 -19.13
C GLU A 53 -2.57 -8.43 -19.84
N GLY A 54 -1.44 -9.13 -19.71
CA GLY A 54 -0.16 -8.66 -20.24
C GLY A 54 0.40 -7.43 -19.49
N SER A 55 -0.08 -7.12 -18.30
CA SER A 55 0.52 -6.12 -17.41
C SER A 55 1.11 -6.80 -16.18
N SER A 56 2.04 -6.11 -15.52
CA SER A 56 2.62 -6.58 -14.27
C SER A 56 2.48 -5.53 -13.18
N VAL A 57 2.34 -5.98 -11.94
CA VAL A 57 2.29 -5.12 -10.76
C VAL A 57 3.57 -5.25 -9.95
N THR A 58 4.13 -4.12 -9.55
CA THR A 58 5.24 -4.02 -8.61
C THR A 58 4.77 -3.18 -7.43
N ILE A 59 5.06 -3.64 -6.20
CA ILE A 59 4.62 -2.95 -4.99
C ILE A 59 5.84 -2.63 -4.14
N VAL A 60 5.96 -1.37 -3.74
CA VAL A 60 7.09 -0.88 -2.97
C VAL A 60 6.58 -0.14 -1.75
N GLY A 61 7.05 -0.52 -0.58
CA GLY A 61 6.77 0.10 0.70
C GLY A 61 7.90 1.00 1.13
N PHE A 62 7.58 2.22 1.54
CA PHE A 62 8.51 3.23 2.02
C PHE A 62 8.15 3.59 3.46
N GLY A 63 9.17 3.68 4.31
CA GLY A 63 9.05 4.34 5.60
C GLY A 63 9.99 5.53 5.64
N THR A 64 9.47 6.70 6.01
CA THR A 64 10.27 7.92 6.18
C THR A 64 10.15 8.43 7.60
N LYS A 65 11.27 8.86 8.18
CA LYS A 65 11.29 9.48 9.51
C LYS A 65 11.26 11.00 9.36
N PRO A 66 10.14 11.67 9.69
CA PRO A 66 10.13 13.13 9.74
C PRO A 66 10.94 13.63 10.94
N ALA A 67 11.39 14.89 10.85
CA ALA A 67 12.13 15.58 11.91
C ALA A 67 11.34 15.61 13.25
N ALA A 68 10.00 15.65 13.18
CA ALA A 68 9.10 15.55 14.32
C ALA A 68 7.98 14.55 14.04
N GLY A 69 7.65 13.72 15.04
CA GLY A 69 6.57 12.73 14.98
C GLY A 69 7.00 11.32 14.55
N PRO A 70 6.05 10.38 14.49
CA PRO A 70 6.33 8.98 14.16
C PRO A 70 6.72 8.80 12.68
N PRO A 71 7.35 7.67 12.33
CA PRO A 71 7.59 7.31 10.93
C PRO A 71 6.31 7.26 10.11
N VAL A 72 6.41 7.68 8.85
CA VAL A 72 5.29 7.68 7.91
C VAL A 72 5.47 6.54 6.91
N LEU A 73 4.45 5.71 6.79
CA LEU A 73 4.41 4.64 5.80
C LEU A 73 3.68 5.06 4.52
N THR A 74 4.33 4.83 3.39
CA THR A 74 3.75 5.02 2.06
C THR A 74 3.93 3.75 1.24
N LEU A 75 2.89 3.34 0.54
CA LEU A 75 2.89 2.22 -0.38
C LEU A 75 2.76 2.76 -1.81
N SER A 76 3.65 2.33 -2.69
CA SER A 76 3.58 2.60 -4.12
C SER A 76 3.19 1.33 -4.85
N VAL A 77 2.14 1.40 -5.66
CA VAL A 77 1.69 0.31 -6.53
C VAL A 77 1.90 0.76 -7.97
N SER A 78 2.79 0.07 -8.68
CA SER A 78 3.14 0.35 -10.06
C SER A 78 2.57 -0.75 -10.96
N LEU A 79 1.78 -0.38 -11.97
CA LEU A 79 1.27 -1.26 -13.01
C LEU A 79 2.03 -0.94 -14.31
N LEU A 80 2.87 -1.87 -14.75
CA LEU A 80 3.68 -1.76 -15.96
C LEU A 80 2.94 -2.42 -17.13
N LEU A 81 2.86 -1.71 -18.24
CA LEU A 81 2.14 -2.11 -19.45
C LEU A 81 3.09 -2.81 -20.41
N ASP A 82 2.92 -4.12 -20.64
CA ASP A 82 3.77 -4.80 -21.63
C ASP A 82 3.15 -4.79 -23.04
N TYR A 83 1.82 -4.63 -23.20
CA TYR A 83 1.22 -4.79 -24.54
C TYR A 83 -0.10 -4.08 -24.87
N GLN A 84 -0.96 -3.72 -23.90
CA GLN A 84 -2.29 -3.14 -24.19
C GLN A 84 -2.62 -1.87 -23.41
N ARG A 85 -3.29 -0.93 -24.08
CA ARG A 85 -3.88 0.26 -23.44
C ARG A 85 -5.24 -0.11 -22.83
N TRP A 86 -5.27 -0.33 -21.53
CA TRP A 86 -6.51 -0.52 -20.79
C TRP A 86 -7.13 0.82 -20.38
N PRO A 87 -8.46 0.87 -20.13
CA PRO A 87 -9.08 2.05 -19.54
C PRO A 87 -8.47 2.35 -18.18
N LEU A 88 -8.26 3.63 -17.91
CA LEU A 88 -7.64 4.10 -16.68
C LEU A 88 -8.29 3.56 -15.40
N ASP A 89 -9.62 3.50 -15.37
CA ASP A 89 -10.37 3.07 -14.19
C ASP A 89 -10.05 1.61 -13.79
N VAL A 90 -9.66 0.78 -14.75
CA VAL A 90 -9.24 -0.60 -14.49
C VAL A 90 -7.92 -0.64 -13.71
N PHE A 91 -6.98 0.25 -14.03
CA PHE A 91 -5.73 0.36 -13.26
C PHE A 91 -5.99 0.88 -11.85
N TRP A 92 -6.96 1.78 -11.69
CA TRP A 92 -7.37 2.23 -10.36
C TRP A 92 -7.94 1.09 -9.55
N ASP A 93 -8.92 0.35 -10.07
CA ASP A 93 -9.55 -0.76 -9.37
C ASP A 93 -8.52 -1.82 -8.94
N GLU A 94 -7.58 -2.13 -9.85
CA GLU A 94 -6.53 -3.09 -9.56
C GLU A 94 -5.52 -2.56 -8.53
N ALA A 95 -5.04 -1.33 -8.68
CA ALA A 95 -4.09 -0.74 -7.74
C ALA A 95 -4.67 -0.63 -6.33
N HIS A 96 -5.95 -0.24 -6.20
CA HIS A 96 -6.65 -0.20 -4.91
C HIS A 96 -6.78 -1.59 -4.30
N ALA A 97 -7.15 -2.59 -5.09
CA ALA A 97 -7.28 -3.95 -4.59
C ALA A 97 -5.95 -4.50 -4.06
N TRP A 98 -4.84 -4.19 -4.73
CA TRP A 98 -3.49 -4.51 -4.25
C TRP A 98 -3.12 -3.74 -2.98
N ALA A 99 -3.40 -2.44 -2.92
CA ALA A 99 -3.14 -1.64 -1.72
C ALA A 99 -3.94 -2.14 -0.51
N ASP A 100 -5.23 -2.45 -0.68
CA ASP A 100 -6.09 -3.00 0.36
C ASP A 100 -5.63 -4.39 0.79
N ALA A 101 -5.22 -5.23 -0.16
CA ALA A 101 -4.70 -6.55 0.13
C ALA A 101 -3.41 -6.46 0.95
N VAL A 102 -2.53 -5.50 0.66
CA VAL A 102 -1.32 -5.27 1.46
C VAL A 102 -1.67 -4.72 2.84
N ALA A 103 -2.57 -3.75 2.94
CA ALA A 103 -2.88 -3.07 4.19
C ALA A 103 -3.54 -4.00 5.22
N ALA A 104 -4.51 -4.81 4.81
CA ALA A 104 -5.27 -5.65 5.74
C ALA A 104 -4.42 -6.81 6.34
N PRO A 105 -4.59 -7.16 7.63
CA PRO A 105 -5.56 -6.59 8.58
C PRO A 105 -5.01 -5.49 9.50
N ALA A 106 -3.70 -5.27 9.54
CA ALA A 106 -3.06 -4.44 10.57
C ALA A 106 -2.98 -2.95 10.19
N LEU A 107 -3.01 -2.64 8.89
CA LEU A 107 -2.92 -1.29 8.36
C LEU A 107 -4.20 -0.95 7.59
N VAL A 108 -4.44 0.35 7.43
CA VAL A 108 -5.50 0.88 6.59
C VAL A 108 -4.93 1.87 5.59
N VAL A 109 -5.48 1.86 4.38
CA VAL A 109 -5.23 2.90 3.38
C VAL A 109 -5.91 4.18 3.85
N ALA A 110 -5.12 5.18 4.21
CA ALA A 110 -5.59 6.42 4.82
C ALA A 110 -5.70 7.60 3.84
N GLY A 111 -5.32 7.38 2.58
CA GLY A 111 -5.42 8.37 1.52
C GLY A 111 -4.53 8.04 0.34
N ILE A 112 -4.82 8.68 -0.78
CA ILE A 112 -4.08 8.55 -2.04
C ILE A 112 -3.38 9.89 -2.26
N SER A 113 -2.07 9.88 -2.40
CA SER A 113 -1.30 11.13 -2.48
C SER A 113 -0.90 11.51 -3.89
N ALA A 114 -0.77 10.56 -4.82
CA ALA A 114 -0.38 10.86 -6.18
C ALA A 114 -0.65 9.70 -7.15
N ARG A 115 -0.82 10.08 -8.41
CA ARG A 115 -0.81 9.20 -9.58
C ARG A 115 0.20 9.76 -10.58
N HIS A 116 1.13 8.93 -11.02
CA HIS A 116 2.02 9.23 -12.14
C HIS A 116 1.70 8.29 -13.30
N GLU A 117 1.55 8.85 -14.48
CA GLU A 117 1.34 8.13 -15.75
C GLU A 117 2.56 8.45 -16.61
N ASP A 118 3.30 7.40 -16.97
CA ASP A 118 4.30 7.48 -18.03
C ASP A 118 3.86 6.61 -19.22
N GLU A 119 4.60 6.64 -20.32
CA GLU A 119 4.28 5.87 -21.52
C GLU A 119 4.32 4.34 -21.30
N ASN A 120 4.93 3.89 -20.20
CA ASN A 120 5.21 2.50 -19.89
C ASN A 120 4.41 1.95 -18.70
N GLY A 121 3.61 2.79 -18.01
CA GLY A 121 2.86 2.36 -16.85
C GLY A 121 2.26 3.45 -15.96
N MET A 122 1.66 2.96 -14.87
CA MET A 122 0.89 3.75 -13.91
C MET A 122 1.43 3.51 -12.50
N VAL A 123 1.69 4.58 -11.75
CA VAL A 123 2.14 4.48 -10.35
C VAL A 123 1.17 5.19 -9.43
N PHE A 124 0.73 4.49 -8.39
CA PHE A 124 -0.24 4.96 -7.40
C PHE A 124 0.39 4.95 -6.01
N HIS A 125 0.32 6.08 -5.31
CA HIS A 125 0.87 6.22 -3.96
C HIS A 125 -0.23 6.29 -2.89
N TYR A 126 -0.19 5.36 -1.94
CA TYR A 126 -1.13 5.21 -0.84
C TYR A 126 -0.43 5.46 0.48
N ARG A 127 -0.99 6.34 1.32
CA ARG A 127 -0.53 6.50 2.70
C ARG A 127 -1.15 5.42 3.57
N LEU A 128 -0.34 4.75 4.37
CA LEU A 128 -0.80 3.73 5.30
C LEU A 128 -0.83 4.28 6.72
N LYS A 129 -1.81 3.83 7.50
CA LYS A 129 -1.88 4.07 8.95
C LYS A 129 -2.18 2.77 9.67
N ASP A 130 -1.77 2.69 10.93
CA ASP A 130 -2.15 1.57 11.80
C ASP A 130 -3.67 1.57 12.03
N ALA A 131 -4.31 0.41 11.86
CA ALA A 131 -5.74 0.25 12.06
C ALA A 131 -6.16 0.55 13.51
N SER A 132 -5.29 0.33 14.49
CA SER A 132 -5.55 0.63 15.92
C SER A 132 -5.62 2.14 16.21
N SER A 133 -4.99 2.97 15.37
CA SER A 133 -5.05 4.43 15.44
C SER A 133 -6.30 5.01 14.78
N ALA A 134 -7.04 4.20 14.03
CA ALA A 134 -8.24 4.61 13.28
C ALA A 134 -9.54 4.54 14.11
N VAL A 135 -9.50 4.11 15.38
CA VAL A 135 -10.68 4.15 16.26
C VAL A 135 -10.99 5.60 16.60
N PRO A 136 -12.16 6.16 16.22
CA PRO A 136 -12.52 7.50 16.64
C PRO A 136 -12.61 7.49 18.16
N LYS A 137 -11.89 8.40 18.83
CA LYS A 137 -12.12 8.73 20.24
C LYS A 137 -13.59 9.13 20.36
N LEU A 138 -14.44 8.20 20.78
CA LEU A 138 -15.80 8.50 21.20
C LEU A 138 -15.67 9.38 22.44
N VAL A 139 -15.74 10.69 22.23
CA VAL A 139 -15.90 11.66 23.31
C VAL A 139 -17.26 11.34 23.95
N ARG A 140 -17.25 10.61 25.07
CA ARG A 140 -18.39 10.56 25.97
C ARG A 140 -18.55 11.96 26.55
N SER A 141 -19.46 12.74 25.97
CA SER A 141 -20.03 13.90 26.64
C SER A 141 -20.94 13.39 27.77
N SER A 142 -20.34 13.18 28.94
CA SER A 142 -21.09 13.09 30.19
C SER A 142 -21.58 14.49 30.54
N GLY A 143 -22.74 14.87 30.02
CA GLY A 143 -23.49 16.04 30.44
C GLY A 143 -24.46 15.66 31.55
N THR A 144 -24.24 16.27 32.70
CA THR A 144 -24.97 16.27 33.98
C THR A 144 -26.49 16.33 33.88
#